data_AF-A0A357KU79-F1
#
_entry.id   AF-A0A357KU79-F1
#
_cell.length_a   1.000
_cell.length_b   1.000
_cell.length_c   1.000
_cell.angle_alpha   90.00
_cell.angle_beta   90.00
_cell.angle_gamma   90.00
#
_symmetry.space_group_name_H-M   'P 1'
#
loop_
_entity.id
_entity.type
_entity.pdbx_description
1 polymer ?
#
loop_
_entity_poly.entity_id
_entity_poly.type
_entity_poly.pdbx_seq_one_letter_code
_entity_poly.pdbx_strand_id
1 'polypeptide(L)'
;MAHILVIGPHPDDQELGMGATIAKLARAGHRVLLLDMTNGEPTPFGDPETRAREAAAAAAILGVERRLLALPNRRVQHTLEARQAVACVIRQFRADILVAPPP
;
A
#
# COMPACT_ATOMS: atom_id res chain seq x y z
N MET A 1 -18.14 3.62 -10.24
CA MET A 1 -17.18 3.18 -9.21
C MET A 1 -15.79 3.32 -9.75
N ALA A 2 -14.83 3.73 -8.93
CA ALA A 2 -13.45 3.96 -9.34
C ALA A 2 -12.51 2.96 -8.68
N HIS A 3 -11.38 2.69 -9.35
CA HIS A 3 -10.26 1.92 -8.83
C HIS A 3 -9.22 2.88 -8.25
N ILE A 4 -9.01 2.81 -6.94
CA ILE A 4 -8.17 3.76 -6.20
C ILE A 4 -6.97 3.02 -5.66
N LEU A 5 -5.78 3.40 -6.12
CA LEU A 5 -4.51 2.84 -5.66
C LEU A 5 -3.87 3.80 -4.66
N VAL A 6 -3.64 3.35 -3.43
CA VAL A 6 -2.94 4.11 -2.39
C VAL A 6 -1.60 3.46 -2.13
N ILE A 7 -0.52 4.18 -2.45
CA ILE A 7 0.84 3.69 -2.36
C ILE A 7 1.44 4.19 -1.04
N GLY A 8 2.05 3.28 -0.29
CA GLY A 8 2.79 3.58 0.96
C GLY A 8 4.19 2.97 0.91
N PRO A 9 5.22 3.68 1.39
CA PRO A 9 6.57 3.11 1.51
C PRO A 9 6.60 1.86 2.40
N HIS A 10 5.84 1.86 3.50
CA HIS A 10 5.76 0.78 4.48
C HIS A 10 4.30 0.47 4.88
N PRO A 11 4.03 -0.72 5.44
CA PRO A 11 2.69 -1.06 5.87
C PRO A 11 2.27 -0.30 7.15
N ASP A 12 1.51 0.78 7.01
CA ASP A 12 0.95 1.67 8.06
C ASP A 12 0.84 3.11 7.53
N ASP A 13 1.70 3.48 6.57
CA ASP A 13 1.77 4.82 5.99
C ASP A 13 0.42 5.28 5.39
N GLN A 14 -0.30 4.39 4.70
CA GLN A 14 -1.59 4.69 4.09
C GLN A 14 -2.68 4.91 5.15
N GLU A 15 -2.67 4.09 6.20
CA GLU A 15 -3.59 4.19 7.33
C GLU A 15 -3.37 5.47 8.12
N LEU A 16 -2.12 5.80 8.42
CA LEU A 16 -1.74 7.02 9.13
C LEU A 16 -2.08 8.27 8.32
N GLY A 17 -1.78 8.27 7.02
CA GLY A 17 -2.00 9.42 6.16
C GLY A 17 -3.47 9.66 5.83
N MET A 18 -4.25 8.60 5.60
CA MET A 18 -5.61 8.75 5.08
C MET A 18 -6.57 7.57 5.37
N GLY A 19 -6.37 6.82 6.45
CA GLY A 19 -7.19 5.64 6.80
C GLY A 19 -8.70 5.90 6.82
N ALA A 20 -9.14 7.05 7.36
CA ALA A 20 -10.55 7.43 7.36
C ALA A 20 -11.11 7.64 5.94
N THR A 21 -10.32 8.25 5.05
CA THR A 21 -10.69 8.46 3.65
C THR A 21 -10.74 7.12 2.90
N ILE A 22 -9.78 6.23 3.12
CA ILE A 22 -9.77 4.87 2.57
C ILE A 22 -11.06 4.14 2.95
N ALA A 23 -11.39 4.10 4.25
CA ALA A 23 -12.61 3.44 4.74
C ALA A 23 -13.88 4.06 4.14
N LYS A 24 -13.93 5.40 4.01
CA LYS A 24 -15.06 6.11 3.40
C LYS A 24 -15.23 5.72 1.92
N LEU A 25 -14.14 5.67 1.16
CA LEU A 25 -14.14 5.31 -0.26
C LEU A 25 -14.56 3.84 -0.45
N ALA A 26 -14.02 2.93 0.36
CA ALA A 26 -14.40 1.52 0.34
C ALA A 26 -15.90 1.33 0.63
N ARG A 27 -16.44 1.98 1.67
CA ARG A 27 -17.88 1.95 2.00
C ARG A 27 -18.77 2.56 0.92
N ALA A 28 -18.25 3.52 0.16
CA ALA A 28 -18.94 4.11 -0.98
C ALA A 28 -18.92 3.20 -2.23
N GLY A 29 -18.35 2.00 -2.15
CA GLY A 29 -18.33 1.00 -3.23
C GLY A 29 -17.14 1.11 -4.19
N HIS A 30 -16.18 2.00 -3.92
CA HIS A 30 -14.95 2.06 -4.70
C HIS A 30 -14.07 0.85 -4.42
N ARG A 31 -13.37 0.37 -5.45
CA ARG A 31 -12.36 -0.68 -5.28
C ARG A 31 -11.06 0.00 -4.86
N VAL A 32 -10.62 -0.23 -3.62
CA VAL A 32 -9.39 0.36 -3.09
C VAL A 32 -8.33 -0.71 -2.92
N LEU A 33 -7.12 -0.42 -3.41
CA LEU A 33 -5.93 -1.26 -3.24
C LEU A 33 -4.85 -0.46 -2.51
N LEU A 34 -4.37 -1.00 -1.40
CA LEU A 34 -3.16 -0.53 -0.72
C LEU A 34 -1.95 -1.25 -1.33
N LEU A 35 -0.96 -0.49 -1.79
CA LEU A 35 0.30 -1.03 -2.28
C LEU A 35 1.44 -0.59 -1.37
N ASP A 36 2.04 -1.53 -0.65
CA ASP A 36 3.25 -1.29 0.12
C ASP A 36 4.47 -1.51 -0.76
N MET A 37 5.36 -0.52 -0.80
CA MET A 37 6.61 -0.62 -1.55
C MET A 37 7.55 -1.63 -0.88
N THR A 38 7.57 -1.66 0.45
CA THR A 38 8.43 -2.53 1.27
C THR A 38 7.60 -3.19 2.36
N ASN A 39 8.15 -4.21 3.05
CA ASN A 39 7.49 -4.81 4.22
C ASN A 39 7.71 -4.00 5.51
N GLY A 40 8.42 -2.86 5.45
CA GLY A 40 8.69 -2.04 6.62
C GLY A 40 9.79 -2.54 7.56
N GLU A 41 10.36 -3.74 7.33
CA GLU A 41 11.35 -4.37 8.21
C GLU A 41 12.77 -4.32 7.62
N PRO A 42 13.84 -4.22 8.44
CA PRO A 42 13.84 -4.32 9.90
C PRO A 42 13.45 -3.01 10.62
N THR A 43 12.74 -3.15 11.74
CA THR A 43 12.48 -2.12 12.75
C THR A 43 13.04 -2.54 14.12
N PRO A 44 13.24 -1.60 15.07
CA PRO A 44 13.78 -1.95 16.40
C PRO A 44 12.88 -2.86 17.25
N PHE A 45 11.56 -2.86 17.00
CA PHE A 45 10.55 -3.51 17.85
C PHE A 45 9.55 -4.35 17.04
N GLY A 46 9.94 -4.83 15.87
CA GLY A 46 9.07 -5.59 14.97
C GLY A 46 9.79 -6.74 14.28
N ASP A 47 9.02 -7.55 13.59
CA ASP A 47 9.49 -8.64 12.76
C ASP A 47 8.58 -8.80 11.53
N PRO A 48 9.08 -9.42 10.43
CA PRO A 48 8.31 -9.54 9.19
C PRO A 48 6.98 -10.29 9.32
N GLU A 49 6.88 -11.28 10.21
CA GLU A 49 5.68 -12.09 10.39
C GLU A 49 4.60 -11.28 11.12
N THR A 50 4.96 -10.64 12.23
CA THR A 50 4.07 -9.76 12.98
C THR A 50 3.58 -8.61 12.11
N ARG A 51 4.48 -7.95 11.36
CA ARG A 51 4.12 -6.84 10.46
C ARG A 51 3.16 -7.28 9.35
N ALA A 52 3.36 -8.47 8.77
CA ALA A 52 2.45 -9.01 7.75
C ALA A 52 1.06 -9.31 8.33
N ARG A 53 0.98 -9.85 9.55
CA ARG A 53 -0.29 -10.12 10.25
C ARG A 53 -1.04 -8.83 10.57
N GLU A 54 -0.36 -7.81 11.07
CA GLU A 54 -0.94 -6.49 11.36
C GLU A 54 -1.45 -5.81 10.09
N ALA A 55 -0.65 -5.80 9.02
CA ALA A 55 -1.03 -5.20 7.74
C ALA A 55 -2.27 -5.88 7.12
N ALA A 56 -2.38 -7.20 7.24
CA ALA A 56 -3.56 -7.95 6.79
C ALA A 56 -4.80 -7.64 7.65
N ALA A 57 -4.65 -7.54 8.97
CA ALA A 57 -5.74 -7.16 9.87
C ALA A 57 -6.25 -5.73 9.59
N ALA A 58 -5.34 -4.78 9.35
CA ALA A 58 -5.68 -3.41 8.98
C ALA A 58 -6.48 -3.36 7.66
N ALA A 59 -6.04 -4.10 6.64
CA ALA A 59 -6.76 -4.19 5.37
C ALA A 59 -8.18 -4.77 5.54
N ALA A 60 -8.33 -5.79 6.39
CA ALA A 60 -9.63 -6.37 6.72
C ALA A 60 -10.56 -5.37 7.44
N ILE A 61 -10.05 -4.60 8.40
CA ILE A 61 -10.81 -3.56 9.11
C ILE A 61 -11.29 -2.46 8.14
N LEU A 62 -10.43 -2.07 7.20
CA LEU A 62 -10.75 -1.05 6.19
C LEU A 62 -11.67 -1.57 5.07
N GLY A 63 -11.77 -2.89 4.90
CA GLY A 63 -12.54 -3.53 3.83
C GLY A 63 -11.89 -3.36 2.46
N VAL A 64 -10.56 -3.48 2.37
CA VAL A 64 -9.78 -3.20 1.14
C VAL A 64 -8.81 -4.34 0.80
N GLU A 65 -8.32 -4.35 -0.44
CA GLU A 65 -7.22 -5.23 -0.86
C GLU A 65 -5.87 -4.61 -0.48
N ARG A 66 -4.88 -5.44 -0.17
CA ARG A 66 -3.49 -5.01 0.08
C ARG A 66 -2.50 -5.88 -0.68
N ARG A 67 -1.43 -5.27 -1.21
CA ARG A 67 -0.33 -5.95 -1.89
C ARG A 67 1.02 -5.41 -1.42
N LEU A 68 1.99 -6.30 -1.34
CA LEU A 68 3.38 -5.98 -1.05
C LEU A 68 4.22 -6.11 -2.33
N LEU A 69 4.95 -5.05 -2.69
CA LEU A 69 5.91 -5.05 -3.80
C LEU A 69 7.24 -5.71 -3.42
N ALA A 70 7.52 -5.79 -2.11
CA ALA A 70 8.70 -6.42 -1.52
C ALA A 70 10.04 -5.79 -1.92
N LEU A 71 10.08 -4.48 -2.14
CA LEU A 71 11.35 -3.76 -2.24
C LEU A 71 12.05 -3.74 -0.86
N PRO A 72 13.40 -3.65 -0.84
CA PRO A 72 14.12 -3.62 0.41
C PRO A 72 13.83 -2.34 1.20
N ASN A 73 13.45 -2.49 2.47
CA ASN A 73 13.19 -1.37 3.36
C ASN A 73 14.40 -0.42 3.48
N ARG A 74 14.14 0.88 3.63
CA ARG A 74 15.13 1.98 3.70
C ARG A 74 16.04 2.09 2.46
N ARG A 75 15.72 1.38 1.38
CA ARG A 75 16.51 1.33 0.14
C ARG A 75 15.61 1.43 -1.10
N VAL A 76 14.42 2.03 -0.97
CA VAL A 76 13.58 2.33 -2.13
C VAL A 76 14.33 3.35 -2.99
N GLN A 77 14.60 2.98 -4.25
CA GLN A 77 15.35 3.77 -5.20
C GLN A 77 14.58 3.92 -6.51
N HIS A 78 14.88 5.01 -7.22
CA HIS A 78 14.26 5.33 -8.50
C HIS A 78 14.92 4.59 -9.68
N THR A 79 14.86 3.26 -9.66
CA THR A 79 15.42 2.39 -10.72
C THR A 79 14.38 1.99 -11.76
N LEU A 80 14.82 1.46 -12.91
CA LEU A 80 13.90 0.99 -13.95
C LEU A 80 13.08 -0.21 -13.47
N GLU A 81 13.69 -1.11 -12.69
CA GLU A 81 13.06 -2.30 -12.14
C GLU A 81 11.93 -1.92 -11.19
N ALA A 82 12.18 -0.98 -10.27
CA ALA A 82 11.16 -0.48 -9.35
C ALA A 82 10.00 0.19 -10.10
N ARG A 83 10.30 1.00 -11.12
CA ARG A 83 9.27 1.63 -11.97
C ARG A 83 8.43 0.60 -12.70
N GLN A 84 9.07 -0.43 -13.28
CA GLN A 84 8.37 -1.51 -13.99
C GLN A 84 7.44 -2.29 -13.05
N ALA A 85 7.91 -2.61 -11.84
CA ALA A 85 7.13 -3.33 -10.85
C ALA A 85 5.88 -2.54 -10.44
N VAL A 86 6.01 -1.26 -10.10
CA VAL A 86 4.87 -0.37 -9.79
C VAL A 86 3.95 -0.22 -10.99
N ALA A 87 4.50 0.02 -12.19
CA ALA A 87 3.71 0.17 -13.41
C ALA A 87 2.90 -1.10 -13.75
N CYS A 88 3.43 -2.29 -13.41
CA CYS A 88 2.70 -3.54 -13.55
C CYS A 88 1.47 -3.58 -12.64
N VAL A 89 1.61 -3.19 -11.36
CA VAL A 89 0.48 -3.11 -10.43
C VAL A 89 -0.56 -2.11 -10.91
N ILE A 90 -0.14 -0.91 -11.32
CA ILE A 90 -1.04 0.14 -11.84
C ILE A 90 -1.87 -0.40 -13.02
N ARG A 91 -1.24 -1.11 -13.97
CA ARG A 91 -1.93 -1.65 -15.15
C ARG A 91 -2.84 -2.83 -14.83
N GLN A 92 -2.40 -3.75 -13.96
CA GLN A 92 -3.21 -4.89 -13.54
C GLN A 92 -4.44 -4.45 -12.75
N PHE A 93 -4.28 -3.45 -11.89
CA PHE A 93 -5.37 -2.91 -11.09
C PHE A 93 -6.27 -1.95 -11.89
N ARG A 94 -5.74 -1.36 -12.98
CA ARG A 94 -6.41 -0.32 -13.79
C ARG A 94 -6.80 0.88 -12.91
N ALA A 95 -5.81 1.46 -12.22
CA ALA A 95 -6.05 2.57 -11.30
C ALA A 95 -6.57 3.82 -12.04
N ASP A 96 -7.69 4.37 -11.58
CA ASP A 96 -8.23 5.66 -12.03
C ASP A 96 -7.64 6.82 -11.22
N ILE A 97 -7.42 6.58 -9.92
CA ILE A 97 -6.87 7.54 -8.97
C ILE A 97 -5.67 6.89 -8.27
N LEU A 98 -4.58 7.66 -8.16
CA LEU A 98 -3.39 7.27 -7.43
C LEU A 98 -3.13 8.28 -6.31
N VAL A 99 -2.87 7.77 -5.11
CA VAL A 99 -2.42 8.56 -3.96
C VAL A 99 -1.07 8.04 -3.49
N ALA A 100 -0.14 8.94 -3.20
CA ALA A 100 1.20 8.63 -2.72
C ALA A 100 1.63 9.69 -1.69
N PRO A 101 2.64 9.42 -0.84
CA PRO A 101 3.17 10.40 0.10
C PRO A 101 3.72 11.63 -0.63
N PRO A 102 3.72 12.81 0.01
CA PRO A 102 4.46 13.97 -0.50
C PRO A 102 5.97 13.65 -0.57
N PRO A 103 6.71 14.35 -1.44
CA PRO A 103 8.15 14.20 -1.58
C PRO A 103 8.92 14.62 -0.33
#